data_AF-A0ABC8U7I5-F1
#
_entry.id   AF-A0ABC8U7I5-F1
#
_cell.length_a   1.000
_cell.length_b   1.000
_cell.length_c   1.000
_cell.angle_alpha   90.00
_cell.angle_beta   90.00
_cell.angle_gamma   90.00
#
_symmetry.space_group_name_H-M   'P 1'
#
loop_
_entity.id
_entity.type
_entity.pdbx_description
1 polymer ?
#
loop_
_entity_poly.entity_id
_entity_poly.type
_entity_poly.pdbx_seq_one_letter_code
_entity_poly.pdbx_strand_id
1 'polypeptide(L)'
;MHFVGVNVRQFLIPESENQGVCVSLAYCPRTDDIVASFRPKVEIAGDLDISQPLLTPSASSVGQGVQGFHVLYRRLGNNCYQKLGSTCANLDVVRLQKSAIVDRNNHRSFVFGDEVTHELLLQDLPSLMVAQRLKSWKHPLRDVKYNHVLNSGLLICLGDDVLQLFYDKLL
;
A
#
# COMPACT_ATOMS: atom_id res chain seq x y z
N MET A 1 29.56 -5.39 -2.05
CA MET A 1 29.22 -4.85 -0.72
C MET A 1 28.89 -6.04 0.18
N HIS A 2 29.75 -6.32 1.16
CA HIS A 2 29.58 -7.43 2.10
C HIS A 2 28.96 -6.83 3.38
N PHE A 3 27.73 -7.21 3.73
CA PHE A 3 27.12 -6.82 5.01
C PHE A 3 27.78 -7.65 6.12
N VAL A 4 28.96 -7.24 6.57
CA VAL A 4 29.66 -7.86 7.69
C VAL A 4 29.03 -7.38 9.00
N GLY A 5 28.44 -8.29 9.77
CA GLY A 5 28.35 -8.16 11.22
C GLY A 5 27.26 -7.26 11.82
N VAL A 6 26.18 -6.94 11.10
CA VAL A 6 24.99 -6.38 11.77
C VAL A 6 24.18 -7.56 12.29
N ASN A 7 24.02 -7.68 13.61
CA ASN A 7 23.10 -8.64 14.22
C ASN A 7 21.66 -8.17 13.90
N VAL A 8 21.15 -8.54 12.72
CA VAL A 8 19.83 -8.12 12.25
C VAL A 8 18.78 -8.90 13.05
N ARG A 9 18.23 -8.27 14.09
CA ARG A 9 17.10 -8.83 14.82
C ARG A 9 15.83 -8.62 13.99
N GLN A 10 15.26 -9.71 13.50
CA GLN A 10 13.96 -9.70 12.83
C GLN A 10 12.85 -9.50 13.88
N PHE A 11 11.86 -8.67 13.54
CA PHE A 11 10.69 -8.44 14.39
C PHE A 11 9.44 -8.43 13.52
N LEU A 12 8.44 -9.19 13.94
CA LEU A 12 7.10 -9.18 13.33
C LEU A 12 6.21 -8.25 14.15
N ILE A 13 5.48 -7.34 13.49
CA ILE A 13 4.47 -6.53 14.16
C ILE A 13 3.38 -7.49 14.69
N PRO A 14 3.13 -7.53 16.02
CA PRO A 14 2.14 -8.44 16.58
C PRO A 14 0.78 -8.27 15.91
N GLU A 15 0.06 -9.38 15.71
CA GLU A 15 -1.29 -9.43 15.12
C GLU A 15 -1.38 -9.05 13.63
N SER A 16 -0.26 -8.73 12.98
CA SER A 16 -0.25 -8.43 11.54
C SER A 16 -0.56 -9.68 10.70
N GLU A 17 -0.19 -10.86 11.16
CA GLU A 17 -0.48 -12.17 10.57
C GLU A 17 -1.98 -12.52 10.54
N ASN A 18 -2.77 -11.85 11.39
CA ASN A 18 -4.22 -12.02 11.47
C ASN A 18 -4.98 -11.12 10.48
N GLN A 19 -4.30 -10.17 9.82
CA GLN A 19 -4.95 -9.23 8.90
C GLN A 19 -5.15 -9.78 7.48
N GLY A 20 -4.54 -10.93 7.16
CA GLY A 20 -4.61 -11.56 5.83
C GLY A 20 -3.26 -11.57 5.10
N VAL A 21 -3.28 -11.43 3.78
CA VAL A 21 -2.07 -11.35 2.95
C VAL A 21 -1.67 -9.89 2.78
N CYS A 22 -0.49 -9.52 3.27
CA CYS A 22 0.07 -8.18 3.06
C CYS A 22 0.47 -8.01 1.59
N VAL A 23 -0.11 -7.01 0.91
CA VAL A 23 0.08 -6.75 -0.53
C VAL A 23 0.70 -5.39 -0.82
N SER A 24 0.90 -4.55 0.19
CA SER A 24 1.58 -3.27 0.07
C SER A 24 2.06 -2.76 1.42
N LEU A 25 3.09 -1.92 1.40
CA LEU A 25 3.68 -1.28 2.57
C LEU A 25 4.15 0.13 2.20
N ALA A 26 3.85 1.09 3.06
CA ALA A 26 4.43 2.42 3.03
C ALA A 26 4.95 2.82 4.42
N TYR A 27 6.08 3.53 4.47
CA TYR A 27 6.72 3.97 5.71
C TYR A 27 7.09 5.45 5.64
N CYS A 28 6.80 6.17 6.72
CA CYS A 28 7.22 7.55 6.91
C CYS A 28 8.31 7.63 7.99
N PRO A 29 9.57 7.97 7.63
CA PRO A 29 10.66 8.04 8.59
C PRO A 29 10.53 9.18 9.60
N ARG A 30 9.77 10.24 9.30
CA ARG A 30 9.62 11.39 10.20
C ARG A 30 8.72 11.09 11.40
N THR A 31 7.77 10.18 11.24
CA THR A 31 6.73 9.90 12.25
C THR A 31 6.64 8.46 12.66
N ASP A 32 7.50 7.61 12.08
CA ASP A 32 7.45 6.17 12.21
C ASP A 32 6.08 5.55 11.92
N ASP A 33 5.27 6.24 11.10
CA ASP A 33 4.00 5.72 10.61
C ASP A 33 4.28 4.66 9.54
N ILE A 34 3.59 3.52 9.67
CA ILE A 34 3.62 2.41 8.73
C ILE A 34 2.19 2.14 8.30
N VAL A 35 1.91 2.16 7.00
CA VAL A 35 0.63 1.70 6.48
C VAL A 35 0.87 0.42 5.69
N ALA A 36 0.21 -0.65 6.08
CA ALA A 36 0.23 -1.91 5.36
C ALA A 36 -1.16 -2.23 4.82
N SER A 37 -1.22 -2.78 3.62
CA SER A 37 -2.48 -3.13 2.95
C SER A 37 -2.63 -4.63 2.91
N PHE A 38 -3.79 -5.14 3.33
CA PHE A 38 -4.05 -6.56 3.45
C PHE A 38 -5.28 -6.94 2.64
N ARG A 39 -5.15 -7.98 1.83
CA ARG A 39 -6.31 -8.66 1.22
C ARG A 39 -6.63 -9.93 2.00
N PRO A 40 -7.89 -10.41 1.97
CA PRO A 40 -8.25 -11.70 2.55
C PRO A 40 -7.38 -12.83 1.98
N LYS A 41 -7.12 -13.85 2.81
CA LYS A 41 -6.54 -15.10 2.31
C LYS A 41 -7.58 -15.76 1.42
N VAL A 42 -7.17 -16.24 0.25
CA VAL A 42 -8.03 -17.10 -0.57
C VAL A 42 -8.10 -18.44 0.13
N GLU A 43 -9.19 -18.71 0.84
CA GLU A 43 -9.47 -20.04 1.37
C GLU A 43 -9.88 -20.91 0.18
N ILE A 44 -8.97 -21.75 -0.29
CA ILE A 44 -9.32 -22.83 -1.21
C ILE A 44 -10.03 -23.87 -0.35
N ALA A 45 -11.37 -23.85 -0.36
CA ALA A 45 -12.16 -24.92 0.22
C ALA A 45 -11.89 -26.20 -0.58
N GLY A 46 -11.02 -27.09 -0.07
CA GLY A 46 -10.83 -28.42 -0.66
C GLY A 46 -9.48 -29.04 -0.38
N ASP A 47 -9.33 -29.69 0.77
CA ASP A 47 -8.51 -30.89 0.91
C ASP A 47 -9.33 -32.11 0.39
N LEU A 48 -9.85 -31.96 -0.83
CA LEU A 48 -10.37 -33.06 -1.63
C LEU A 48 -9.50 -33.13 -2.88
N ASP A 49 -8.91 -34.30 -3.04
CA ASP A 49 -8.19 -34.82 -4.19
C ASP A 49 -8.83 -34.37 -5.51
N ILE A 50 -8.38 -33.23 -6.04
CA ILE A 50 -8.75 -32.71 -7.34
C ILE A 50 -7.44 -32.34 -8.01
N SER A 51 -7.11 -33.08 -9.07
CA SER A 51 -6.06 -32.78 -10.03
C SER A 51 -6.03 -31.29 -10.31
N GLN A 52 -4.84 -30.70 -10.17
CA GLN A 52 -4.55 -29.29 -10.37
C GLN A 52 -5.48 -28.67 -11.44
N PRO A 53 -6.38 -27.74 -11.09
CA PRO A 53 -6.86 -26.83 -12.09
C PRO A 53 -5.64 -25.96 -12.43
N LEU A 54 -5.09 -26.17 -13.62
CA LEU A 54 -4.23 -25.20 -14.27
C LEU A 54 -5.06 -23.92 -14.36
N LEU A 55 -4.97 -23.06 -13.34
CA LEU A 55 -5.38 -21.68 -13.45
C LEU A 55 -4.40 -21.06 -14.44
N THR A 56 -4.65 -21.27 -15.73
CA THR A 56 -4.28 -20.28 -16.73
C THR A 56 -4.73 -18.95 -16.16
N PRO A 57 -3.85 -17.97 -15.95
CA PRO A 57 -4.28 -16.61 -15.66
C PRO A 57 -5.00 -16.13 -16.91
N SER A 58 -6.30 -16.41 -16.99
CA SER A 58 -7.18 -15.87 -18.00
C SER A 58 -7.04 -14.36 -17.91
N ALA A 59 -6.79 -13.74 -19.06
CA ALA A 59 -6.53 -12.32 -19.23
C ALA A 59 -7.76 -11.43 -18.95
N SER A 60 -8.57 -11.76 -17.94
CA SER A 60 -9.87 -11.14 -17.70
C SER A 60 -10.28 -11.18 -16.22
N SER A 61 -9.65 -10.34 -15.40
CA SER A 61 -10.27 -9.76 -14.20
C SER A 61 -9.65 -8.42 -13.80
N VAL A 62 -9.05 -7.69 -14.76
CA VAL A 62 -8.68 -6.29 -14.56
C VAL A 62 -9.94 -5.54 -14.15
N GLY A 63 -9.97 -4.99 -12.93
CA GLY A 63 -11.11 -4.25 -12.37
C GLY A 63 -12.05 -5.03 -11.42
N GLN A 64 -11.86 -6.33 -11.18
CA GLN A 64 -12.55 -7.04 -10.09
C GLN A 64 -11.72 -6.97 -8.81
N GLY A 65 -11.64 -5.78 -8.22
CA GLY A 65 -10.97 -5.61 -6.92
C GLY A 65 -11.60 -6.49 -5.83
N VAL A 66 -10.80 -6.92 -4.87
CA VAL A 66 -11.25 -7.57 -3.63
C VAL A 66 -11.30 -6.55 -2.51
N GLN A 67 -12.30 -6.67 -1.63
CA GLN A 67 -12.35 -5.86 -0.42
C GLN A 67 -11.25 -6.32 0.53
N GLY A 68 -10.33 -5.41 0.83
CA GLY A 68 -9.29 -5.57 1.85
C GLY A 68 -9.27 -4.39 2.80
N PHE A 69 -8.16 -4.21 3.49
CA PHE A 69 -8.00 -3.17 4.50
C PHE A 69 -6.62 -2.53 4.44
N HIS A 70 -6.57 -1.22 4.68
CA HIS A 70 -5.35 -0.54 5.07
C HIS A 70 -5.29 -0.50 6.59
N VAL A 71 -4.13 -0.81 7.16
CA VAL A 71 -3.89 -0.77 8.60
C VAL A 71 -2.72 0.17 8.89
N LEU A 72 -2.98 1.17 9.72
CA LEU A 72 -1.98 2.11 10.21
C LEU A 72 -1.37 1.58 11.51
N TYR A 73 -0.05 1.44 11.50
CA TYR A 73 0.77 1.19 12.67
C TYR A 73 1.69 2.39 12.91
N ARG A 74 2.11 2.56 14.17
CA ARG A 74 3.19 3.48 14.54
C ARG A 74 4.21 2.78 15.40
N ARG A 75 5.49 2.96 15.11
CA ARG A 75 6.57 2.50 15.99
C ARG A 75 6.63 3.40 17.22
N LEU A 76 6.72 2.81 18.41
CA LEU A 76 6.86 3.54 19.68
C LEU A 76 8.30 3.53 20.22
N GLY A 77 9.26 2.95 19.48
CA GLY A 77 10.62 2.66 19.95
C GLY A 77 10.74 1.24 20.51
N ASN A 78 11.97 0.77 20.76
CA ASN A 78 12.25 -0.54 21.39
C ASN A 78 11.54 -1.76 20.76
N ASN A 79 11.32 -1.74 19.44
CA ASN A 79 10.56 -2.76 18.70
C ASN A 79 9.09 -2.90 19.15
N CYS A 80 8.52 -1.86 19.75
CA CYS A 80 7.10 -1.78 20.05
C CYS A 80 6.36 -1.07 18.91
N TYR A 81 5.19 -1.61 18.55
CA TYR A 81 4.33 -1.09 17.50
C TYR A 81 2.90 -1.00 18.03
N GLN A 82 2.20 0.06 17.65
CA GLN A 82 0.80 0.27 18.00
C GLN A 82 -0.03 0.33 16.72
N LYS A 83 -1.09 -0.48 16.64
CA LYS A 83 -2.14 -0.32 15.63
C LYS A 83 -2.97 0.90 15.98
N LEU A 84 -3.02 1.89 15.10
CA LEU A 84 -3.75 3.15 15.29
C LEU A 84 -5.13 3.13 14.65
N GLY A 85 -5.32 2.33 13.60
CA GLY A 85 -6.61 2.23 12.93
C GLY A 85 -6.56 1.35 11.68
N SER A 86 -7.73 1.10 11.11
CA SER A 86 -7.88 0.41 9.83
C SER A 86 -9.07 0.95 9.05
N THR A 87 -9.01 0.88 7.72
CA THR A 87 -10.10 1.28 6.82
C THR A 87 -10.22 0.30 5.66
N CYS A 88 -11.41 0.17 5.08
CA CYS A 88 -11.65 -0.69 3.93
C CYS A 88 -10.99 -0.14 2.66
N ALA A 89 -10.59 -1.03 1.76
CA ALA A 89 -9.91 -0.69 0.51
C ALA A 89 -10.28 -1.66 -0.62
N ASN A 90 -10.25 -1.18 -1.87
CA ASN A 90 -10.35 -2.04 -3.04
C ASN A 90 -8.94 -2.41 -3.51
N LEU A 91 -8.58 -3.69 -3.36
CA LEU A 91 -7.25 -4.21 -3.65
C LEU A 91 -7.28 -5.15 -4.84
N ASP A 92 -6.14 -5.36 -5.47
CA ASP A 92 -6.01 -6.38 -6.50
C ASP A 92 -5.96 -7.79 -5.89
N VAL A 93 -6.67 -8.74 -6.50
CA VAL A 93 -6.75 -10.14 -6.06
C VAL A 93 -5.39 -10.85 -6.16
N VAL A 94 -4.53 -10.43 -7.09
CA VAL A 94 -3.27 -11.09 -7.42
C VAL A 94 -2.09 -10.17 -7.21
N ARG A 95 -2.11 -8.97 -7.78
CA ARG A 95 -0.98 -8.01 -7.82
C ARG A 95 -0.76 -7.33 -6.47
N LEU A 96 0.49 -6.89 -6.27
CA LEU A 96 0.84 -6.00 -5.16
C LEU A 96 0.34 -4.59 -5.46
N GLN A 97 -0.35 -3.99 -4.49
CA GLN A 97 -0.80 -2.62 -4.60
C GLN A 97 0.39 -1.66 -4.45
N LYS A 98 0.34 -0.54 -5.17
CA LYS A 98 1.35 0.52 -5.10
C LYS A 98 0.87 1.59 -4.15
N SER A 99 1.71 1.94 -3.19
CA SER A 99 1.39 2.94 -2.18
C SER A 99 2.62 3.67 -1.67
N ALA A 100 2.40 4.86 -1.10
CA ALA A 100 3.41 5.65 -0.42
C ALA A 100 2.78 6.47 0.72
N ILE A 101 3.60 7.06 1.59
CA ILE A 101 3.13 8.09 2.52
C ILE A 101 3.66 9.44 2.04
N VAL A 102 2.73 10.37 1.81
CA VAL A 102 2.98 11.78 1.52
C VAL A 102 3.11 12.49 2.85
N ASP A 103 4.34 12.88 3.18
CA ASP A 103 4.70 13.46 4.47
C ASP A 103 4.88 14.97 4.38
N ARG A 104 3.80 15.73 4.33
CA ARG A 104 3.84 17.21 4.33
C ARG A 104 4.10 17.71 5.75
N ASN A 105 4.71 18.88 5.91
CA ASN A 105 5.18 19.38 7.22
C ASN A 105 4.18 19.17 8.37
N ASN A 106 2.91 19.54 8.17
CA ASN A 106 1.85 19.43 9.19
C ASN A 106 0.73 18.44 8.83
N HIS A 107 0.84 17.76 7.69
CA HIS A 107 -0.24 16.92 7.18
C HIS A 107 0.34 15.69 6.51
N ARG A 108 -0.21 14.53 6.81
CA ARG A 108 0.28 13.26 6.28
C ARG A 108 -0.87 12.53 5.63
N SER A 109 -0.61 11.97 4.46
CA SER A 109 -1.60 11.18 3.76
C SER A 109 -0.98 9.89 3.24
N PHE A 110 -1.70 8.80 3.35
CA PHE A 110 -1.41 7.55 2.68
C PHE A 110 -1.97 7.62 1.27
N VAL A 111 -1.12 7.43 0.26
CA VAL A 111 -1.50 7.47 -1.14
C VAL A 111 -1.41 6.08 -1.75
N PHE A 112 -2.44 5.67 -2.48
CA PHE A 112 -2.51 4.34 -3.11
C PHE A 112 -3.37 4.36 -4.37
N GLY A 113 -3.12 3.40 -5.26
CA GLY A 113 -4.01 3.15 -6.40
C GLY A 113 -5.21 2.32 -5.98
N ASP A 114 -6.43 2.81 -6.25
CA ASP A 114 -7.66 2.05 -6.10
C ASP A 114 -7.89 1.17 -7.34
N GLU A 115 -8.06 -0.13 -7.13
CA GLU A 115 -8.15 -1.08 -8.24
C GLU A 115 -9.47 -0.97 -9.01
N VAL A 116 -10.54 -0.48 -8.38
CA VAL A 116 -11.89 -0.42 -8.97
C VAL A 116 -12.11 0.90 -9.70
N THR A 117 -11.72 2.02 -9.10
CA THR A 117 -11.90 3.34 -9.72
C THR A 117 -10.76 3.71 -10.65
N HIS A 118 -9.61 3.02 -10.55
CA HIS A 118 -8.36 3.37 -11.21
C HIS A 118 -7.89 4.79 -10.88
N GLU A 119 -8.32 5.34 -9.75
CA GLU A 119 -7.88 6.64 -9.23
C GLU A 119 -6.75 6.46 -8.22
N LEU A 120 -5.95 7.52 -8.05
CA LEU A 120 -5.04 7.61 -6.91
C LEU A 120 -5.77 8.27 -5.74
N LEU A 121 -5.94 7.55 -4.64
CA LEU A 121 -6.63 8.04 -3.46
C LEU A 121 -5.61 8.47 -2.40
N LEU A 122 -5.90 9.59 -1.73
CA LEU A 122 -5.15 10.07 -0.58
C LEU A 122 -6.04 9.97 0.65
N GLN A 123 -5.59 9.20 1.64
CA GLN A 123 -6.22 9.07 2.95
C GLN A 123 -5.41 9.79 4.02
N ASP A 124 -6.07 10.63 4.79
CA ASP A 124 -5.43 11.38 5.88
C ASP A 124 -4.95 10.44 6.98
N LEU A 125 -3.78 10.71 7.53
CA LEU A 125 -3.25 10.02 8.70
C LEU A 125 -3.39 10.92 9.93
N PRO A 126 -3.90 10.41 11.07
CA PRO A 126 -4.21 9.01 11.34
C PRO A 126 -5.66 8.58 11.07
N SER A 127 -6.53 9.46 10.58
CA SER A 127 -7.99 9.20 10.49
C SER A 127 -8.38 8.14 9.46
N LEU A 128 -7.52 7.87 8.49
CA LEU A 128 -7.72 6.99 7.34
C LEU A 128 -8.92 7.39 6.46
N MET A 129 -9.34 8.66 6.55
CA MET A 129 -10.42 9.23 5.75
C MET A 129 -9.89 9.71 4.40
N VAL A 130 -10.60 9.41 3.32
CA VAL A 130 -10.22 9.88 1.98
C VAL A 130 -10.36 11.40 1.91
N ALA A 131 -9.24 12.10 1.73
CA ALA A 131 -9.20 13.56 1.62
C ALA A 131 -9.21 14.03 0.17
N GLN A 132 -8.53 13.29 -0.73
CA GLN A 132 -8.41 13.67 -2.12
C GLN A 132 -8.45 12.45 -3.03
N ARG A 133 -8.99 12.67 -4.23
CA ARG A 133 -8.96 11.71 -5.33
C ARG A 133 -8.31 12.38 -6.51
N LEU A 134 -7.17 11.86 -6.94
CA LEU A 134 -6.51 12.32 -8.14
C LEU A 134 -7.01 11.44 -9.28
N LYS A 135 -7.77 12.07 -10.17
CA LYS A 135 -8.14 11.47 -11.45
C LYS A 135 -6.87 11.39 -12.29
N SER A 136 -6.20 10.27 -12.17
CA SER A 136 -5.09 9.94 -13.03
C SER A 136 -5.28 8.53 -13.54
N TRP A 137 -5.23 8.42 -14.87
CA TRP A 137 -5.04 7.22 -15.66
C TRP A 137 -6.25 6.37 -16.08
N LYS A 138 -6.06 5.78 -17.26
CA LYS A 138 -6.78 4.62 -17.82
C LYS A 138 -6.00 3.30 -17.71
N HIS A 139 -4.83 3.29 -17.07
CA HIS A 139 -3.88 2.18 -17.06
C HIS A 139 -3.43 1.89 -15.62
N PRO A 140 -3.00 0.66 -15.32
CA PRO A 140 -2.66 0.28 -13.96
C PRO A 140 -1.44 1.03 -13.40
N LEU A 141 -1.53 1.42 -12.13
CA LEU A 141 -0.40 2.00 -11.39
C LEU A 141 0.69 0.94 -11.20
N ARG A 142 1.90 1.22 -11.71
CA ARG A 142 3.07 0.33 -11.65
C ARG A 142 4.00 0.65 -10.51
N ASP A 143 4.12 1.93 -10.15
CA ASP A 143 4.86 2.37 -8.98
C ASP A 143 4.35 3.73 -8.49
N VAL A 144 4.56 4.02 -7.22
CA VAL A 144 4.32 5.34 -6.64
C VAL A 144 5.38 5.63 -5.59
N LYS A 145 5.98 6.82 -5.67
CA LYS A 145 7.00 7.27 -4.71
C LYS A 145 6.74 8.69 -4.31
N TYR A 146 7.01 8.99 -3.05
CA TYR A 146 7.02 10.35 -2.54
C TYR A 146 8.41 10.71 -2.03
N ASN A 147 8.89 11.89 -2.40
CA ASN A 147 10.16 12.44 -1.91
C ASN A 147 10.00 13.92 -1.62
N HIS A 148 10.86 14.43 -0.73
CA HIS A 148 11.06 15.87 -0.57
C HIS A 148 12.20 16.31 -1.47
N VAL A 149 11.90 17.20 -2.42
CA VAL A 149 12.86 17.76 -3.38
C VAL A 149 12.76 19.28 -3.33
N LEU A 150 13.89 19.97 -3.09
CA LEU A 150 13.98 21.44 -3.14
C LEU A 150 12.92 22.17 -2.28
N ASN A 151 12.71 21.71 -1.04
CA ASN A 151 11.68 22.23 -0.11
C ASN A 151 10.22 22.05 -0.59
N SER A 152 9.98 21.14 -1.53
CA SER A 152 8.65 20.77 -1.99
C SER A 152 8.50 19.25 -2.01
N GLY A 153 7.33 18.76 -1.62
CA GLY A 153 6.98 17.36 -1.82
C GLY A 153 6.79 17.06 -3.31
N LEU A 154 7.26 15.90 -3.74
CA LEU A 154 7.11 15.38 -5.09
C LEU A 154 6.56 13.96 -5.02
N LEU A 155 5.34 13.78 -5.51
CA LEU A 155 4.72 12.49 -5.71
C LEU A 155 4.90 12.07 -7.17
N ILE A 156 5.49 10.91 -7.38
CA ILE A 156 5.85 10.36 -8.68
C ILE A 156 5.03 9.09 -8.88
N CYS A 157 4.23 9.05 -9.94
CA CYS A 157 3.42 7.90 -10.32
C CYS A 157 3.92 7.34 -11.65
N LEU A 158 4.23 6.05 -11.67
CA LEU A 158 4.58 5.31 -12.88
C LEU A 158 3.39 4.44 -13.28
N GLY A 159 2.96 4.55 -14.53
CA GLY A 159 2.04 3.60 -15.15
C GLY A 159 2.74 2.80 -16.24
N ASP A 160 1.98 2.34 -17.24
CA ASP A 160 2.53 1.49 -18.31
C ASP A 160 3.56 2.24 -19.19
N ASP A 161 3.18 3.41 -19.69
CA ASP A 161 3.92 4.16 -20.72
C ASP A 161 4.15 5.64 -20.34
N VAL A 162 3.61 6.08 -19.20
CA VAL A 162 3.73 7.47 -18.74
C VAL A 162 4.41 7.51 -17.36
N LEU A 163 4.99 8.66 -17.06
CA LEU A 163 5.49 9.04 -15.74
C LEU A 163 4.83 10.38 -15.38
N GLN A 164 4.08 10.42 -14.28
CA GLN A 164 3.37 11.61 -13.82
C GLN A 164 3.97 12.14 -12.52
N LEU A 165 4.07 13.46 -12.43
CA LEU A 165 4.65 14.18 -11.31
C LEU A 165 3.59 15.11 -10.71
N PHE A 166 3.39 15.03 -9.41
CA PHE A 166 2.54 15.94 -8.64
C PHE A 166 3.40 16.65 -7.60
N TYR A 167 3.38 17.97 -7.61
CA TYR A 167 4.10 18.79 -6.65
C TYR A 167 3.18 19.19 -5.51
N ASP A 168 3.69 19.22 -4.28
CA ASP A 168 2.90 19.46 -3.06
C ASP A 168 2.19 20.82 -3.01
N LYS A 169 2.66 21.81 -3.79
CA LYS A 169 1.94 23.09 -3.97
C LYS A 169 0.64 22.96 -4.78
N LEU A 170 0.46 21.83 -5.45
CA LEU A 170 -0.62 21.53 -6.40
C LEU A 170 -1.51 20.35 -5.94
N LEU A 171 -1.22 19.75 -4.77
CA LEU A 171 -1.98 18.65 -4.18
C LEU A 171 -2.72 19.13 -2.93
#